data_AF-A0A7W7IQT6-F1
#
_entry.id   AF-A0A7W7IQT6-F1
#
_cell.length_a   1.000
_cell.length_b   1.000
_cell.length_c   1.000
_cell.angle_alpha   90.00
_cell.angle_beta   90.00
_cell.angle_gamma   90.00
#
_symmetry.space_group_name_H-M   'P 1'
#
loop_
_entity.id
_entity.type
_entity.pdbx_description
1 polymer ?
#
loop_
_entity_poly.entity_id
_entity_poly.type
_entity_poly.pdbx_seq_one_letter_code
_entity_poly.pdbx_strand_id
1 'polypeptide(L)'
;MEKLFNHFANTTAKMAGRPWTFILCLLLVVVWATTGPIFKFSETWQLVINTGTTIITFLMVFLIQNTQNRDAAAMHAKLDELVYAVKKADAGFIGIEHLTDKELEVILKEVERRGRDIHAGQPARAVRGRPASRMDEDLAVEGSTKNRV
;
A
#
# COMPACT_ATOMS: atom_id res chain seq x y z
N MET A 1 0.87 24.13 -2.50
CA MET A 1 -0.31 23.37 -2.95
C MET A 1 -0.36 21.96 -2.35
N GLU A 2 0.77 21.24 -2.26
CA GLU A 2 0.87 19.89 -1.68
C GLU A 2 0.24 19.75 -0.28
N LYS A 3 0.49 20.72 0.62
CA LYS A 3 -0.08 20.71 1.99
C LYS A 3 -1.60 20.86 2.01
N LEU A 4 -2.18 21.65 1.09
CA LEU A 4 -3.63 21.84 0.99
C LEU A 4 -4.31 20.61 0.38
N PHE A 5 -3.71 20.04 -0.67
CA PHE A 5 -4.17 18.78 -1.25
C PHE A 5 -4.11 17.64 -0.23
N ASN A 6 -3.00 17.52 0.51
CA ASN A 6 -2.86 16.52 1.56
C ASN A 6 -3.83 16.74 2.72
N HIS A 7 -4.13 18.00 3.09
CA HIS A 7 -5.14 18.28 4.10
C HIS A 7 -6.55 17.93 3.63
N PHE A 8 -6.91 18.29 2.39
CA PHE A 8 -8.18 17.94 1.78
C PHE A 8 -8.33 16.42 1.63
N ALA A 9 -7.35 15.73 1.05
CA ALA A 9 -7.35 14.28 0.87
C ALA A 9 -7.49 13.54 2.20
N ASN A 10 -6.72 13.95 3.22
CA ASN A 10 -6.75 13.31 4.53
C ASN A 10 -8.06 13.59 5.29
N THR A 11 -8.66 14.77 5.08
CA THR A 11 -9.98 15.12 5.65
C THR A 11 -11.09 14.34 4.94
N THR A 12 -11.06 14.29 3.62
CA THR A 12 -12.01 13.51 2.81
C THR A 12 -11.92 12.02 3.11
N ALA A 13 -10.72 11.46 3.26
CA ALA A 13 -10.52 10.06 3.66
C ALA A 13 -11.05 9.79 5.07
N LYS A 14 -10.76 10.67 6.04
CA LYS A 14 -11.31 10.58 7.41
C LYS A 14 -12.82 10.72 7.44
N MET A 15 -13.40 11.57 6.60
CA MET A 15 -14.85 11.71 6.49
C MET A 15 -15.45 10.47 5.84
N ALA A 16 -14.90 9.97 4.75
CA ALA A 16 -15.38 8.76 4.08
C ALA A 16 -15.40 7.52 4.99
N GLY A 17 -14.44 7.41 5.93
CA GLY A 17 -14.38 6.32 6.91
C GLY A 17 -15.34 6.43 8.10
N ARG A 18 -16.09 7.53 8.26
CA ARG A 18 -17.01 7.70 9.41
C ARG A 18 -18.37 7.04 9.13
N PRO A 19 -18.97 6.36 10.12
CA PRO A 19 -20.32 5.77 10.01
C PRO A 19 -21.40 6.78 9.57
N TRP A 20 -21.25 8.04 10.00
CA TRP A 20 -22.14 9.14 9.61
C TRP A 20 -22.15 9.42 8.11
N THR A 21 -21.03 9.22 7.41
CA THR A 21 -20.95 9.44 5.97
C THR A 21 -21.69 8.35 5.20
N PHE A 22 -21.67 7.11 5.70
CA PHE A 22 -22.49 6.04 5.15
C PHE A 22 -23.98 6.36 5.26
N ILE A 23 -24.45 6.84 6.42
CA ILE A 23 -25.85 7.25 6.61
C ILE A 23 -26.22 8.38 5.63
N LEU A 24 -25.34 9.35 5.43
CA LEU A 24 -25.56 10.49 4.53
C LEU A 24 -25.61 10.04 3.06
N CYS A 25 -24.71 9.13 2.64
CA CYS A 25 -24.77 8.50 1.32
C CYS A 25 -26.07 7.71 1.12
N LEU A 26 -26.50 6.95 2.12
CA LEU A 26 -27.75 6.19 2.07
C LEU A 26 -28.96 7.13 1.90
N LEU A 27 -29.00 8.23 2.65
CA LEU A 27 -30.03 9.25 2.50
C LEU A 27 -30.03 9.88 1.10
N LEU A 28 -28.86 10.18 0.53
CA LEU A 28 -28.76 10.69 -0.85
C LEU A 28 -29.32 9.70 -1.87
N VAL A 29 -29.04 8.40 -1.71
CA VAL A 29 -29.60 7.35 -2.58
C VAL A 29 -31.12 7.26 -2.43
N VAL A 30 -31.65 7.35 -1.20
CA VAL A 30 -33.09 7.35 -0.94
C VAL A 30 -33.77 8.57 -1.57
N VAL A 31 -33.20 9.77 -1.39
CA VAL A 31 -33.71 11.00 -2.02
C VAL A 31 -33.73 10.86 -3.54
N TRP A 32 -32.63 10.41 -4.14
CA TRP A 32 -32.58 10.14 -5.57
C TRP A 32 -33.67 9.14 -6.01
N ALA A 33 -33.81 8.01 -5.31
CA ALA A 33 -34.83 6.99 -5.60
C ALA A 33 -36.26 7.56 -5.52
N THR A 34 -36.57 8.37 -4.51
CA THR A 34 -37.89 9.02 -4.34
C THR A 34 -38.19 10.09 -5.39
N THR A 35 -37.16 10.69 -6.00
CA THR A 35 -37.36 11.59 -7.16
C THR A 35 -37.61 10.83 -8.47
N GLY A 36 -37.28 9.53 -8.55
CA GLY A 36 -37.48 8.69 -9.72
C GLY A 36 -38.91 8.68 -10.30
N PRO A 37 -39.96 8.50 -9.48
CA PRO A 37 -41.36 8.57 -9.93
C PRO A 37 -41.75 9.91 -10.55
N ILE A 38 -41.21 11.03 -10.05
CA ILE A 38 -41.46 12.38 -10.59
C ILE A 38 -40.89 12.49 -12.00
N PHE A 39 -39.69 11.94 -12.22
CA PHE A 39 -39.00 11.93 -13.51
C PHE A 39 -39.34 10.72 -14.39
N LYS A 40 -40.34 9.91 -14.00
CA LYS A 40 -40.74 8.66 -14.70
C LYS A 40 -39.57 7.70 -14.96
N PHE A 41 -38.58 7.68 -14.07
CA PHE A 41 -37.36 6.88 -14.22
C PHE A 41 -36.64 7.10 -15.56
N SER A 42 -36.59 8.35 -16.04
CA SER A 42 -36.00 8.71 -17.33
C SER A 42 -34.51 8.38 -17.45
N GLU A 43 -34.03 8.25 -18.69
CA GLU A 43 -32.61 8.08 -19.02
C GLU A 43 -31.73 9.16 -18.38
N THR A 44 -32.18 10.43 -18.37
CA THR A 44 -31.43 11.53 -17.74
C THR A 44 -31.34 11.36 -16.22
N TRP A 45 -32.40 10.88 -15.57
CA TRP A 45 -32.41 10.65 -14.12
C TRP A 45 -31.44 9.53 -13.70
N GLN A 46 -31.33 8.47 -14.51
CA GLN A 46 -30.35 7.39 -14.32
C GLN A 46 -28.92 7.86 -14.65
N LEU A 47 -28.76 8.63 -15.73
CA LEU A 47 -27.47 9.15 -16.17
C LEU A 47 -26.80 10.00 -15.09
N VAL A 48 -27.57 10.83 -14.38
CA VAL A 48 -27.04 11.71 -13.33
C VAL A 48 -26.36 10.92 -12.20
N ILE A 49 -27.01 9.87 -11.67
CA ILE A 49 -26.40 9.11 -10.57
C ILE A 49 -25.21 8.28 -11.06
N ASN A 50 -25.32 7.69 -12.25
CA ASN A 50 -24.27 6.84 -12.81
C ASN A 50 -23.01 7.68 -13.10
N THR A 51 -23.20 8.82 -13.77
CA THR A 51 -22.10 9.74 -14.12
C THR A 51 -21.49 10.36 -12.87
N GLY A 52 -22.32 10.83 -11.94
CA GLY A 52 -21.85 11.43 -10.69
C GLY A 52 -21.05 10.44 -9.83
N THR A 53 -21.57 9.23 -9.65
CA THR A 53 -20.89 8.19 -8.88
C THR A 53 -19.59 7.77 -9.55
N THR A 54 -19.55 7.69 -10.88
CA THR A 54 -18.32 7.36 -11.62
C THR A 54 -17.24 8.42 -11.41
N ILE A 55 -17.58 9.71 -11.53
CA ILE A 55 -16.63 10.81 -11.28
C ILE A 55 -16.13 10.77 -9.82
N ILE A 56 -17.05 10.64 -8.85
CA ILE A 56 -16.68 10.55 -7.43
C ILE A 56 -15.78 9.35 -7.18
N THR A 57 -16.10 8.19 -7.75
CA THR A 57 -15.29 6.98 -7.60
C THR A 57 -13.90 7.16 -8.21
N PHE A 58 -13.80 7.76 -9.40
CA PHE A 58 -12.51 8.06 -10.02
C PHE A 58 -11.66 8.97 -9.14
N LEU A 59 -12.23 10.05 -8.63
CA LEU A 59 -11.56 10.95 -7.68
C LEU A 59 -11.19 10.23 -6.38
N MET A 60 -12.08 9.40 -5.86
CA MET A 60 -11.89 8.63 -4.63
C MET A 60 -10.73 7.67 -4.76
N VAL A 61 -10.55 7.00 -5.91
CA VAL A 61 -9.38 6.13 -6.15
C VAL A 61 -8.09 6.93 -5.99
N PHE A 62 -7.97 8.11 -6.59
CA PHE A 62 -6.78 8.96 -6.42
C PHE A 62 -6.59 9.44 -4.98
N LEU A 63 -7.66 9.81 -4.28
CA LEU A 63 -7.58 10.26 -2.88
C LEU A 63 -7.17 9.12 -1.94
N ILE A 64 -7.74 7.93 -2.13
CA ILE A 64 -7.39 6.73 -1.40
C ILE A 64 -5.93 6.38 -1.69
N GLN A 65 -5.51 6.34 -2.96
CA GLN A 65 -4.12 6.05 -3.32
C GLN A 65 -3.14 7.04 -2.70
N ASN A 66 -3.42 8.35 -2.70
CA ASN A 66 -2.55 9.34 -2.07
C ASN A 66 -2.44 9.12 -0.55
N THR A 67 -3.58 8.85 0.10
CA THR A 67 -3.61 8.61 1.55
C THR A 67 -2.89 7.32 1.90
N GLN A 68 -3.17 6.24 1.17
CA GLN A 68 -2.54 4.94 1.33
C GLN A 68 -1.04 4.98 1.07
N ASN A 69 -0.58 5.69 0.02
CA ASN A 69 0.85 5.83 -0.27
C ASN A 69 1.60 6.53 0.86
N ARG A 70 1.02 7.61 1.41
CA ARG A 70 1.62 8.33 2.53
C ARG A 70 1.61 7.49 3.82
N ASP A 71 0.51 6.80 4.10
CA ASP A 71 0.39 5.96 5.29
C ASP A 71 1.32 4.74 5.20
N ALA A 72 1.51 4.16 4.01
CA ALA A 72 2.50 3.11 3.75
C ALA A 72 3.92 3.60 4.04
N ALA A 73 4.34 4.75 3.50
CA ALA A 73 5.66 5.32 3.78
C ALA A 73 5.90 5.57 5.28
N ALA A 74 4.88 6.06 6.00
CA ALA A 74 4.98 6.25 7.45
C ALA A 74 5.05 4.91 8.21
N MET A 75 4.40 3.86 7.71
CA MET A 75 4.51 2.50 8.25
C MET A 75 5.91 1.92 8.03
N HIS A 76 6.46 2.04 6.82
CA HIS A 76 7.83 1.61 6.50
C HIS A 76 8.85 2.27 7.44
N ALA A 77 8.81 3.60 7.58
CA ALA A 77 9.74 4.32 8.47
C ALA A 77 9.64 3.90 9.94
N LYS A 78 8.44 3.58 10.44
CA LYS A 78 8.27 3.07 11.81
C LYS A 78 8.81 1.66 11.99
N LEU A 79 8.63 0.79 11.00
CA LEU A 79 9.17 -0.57 11.01
C LEU A 79 10.71 -0.55 10.94
N ASP A 80 11.26 0.32 10.11
CA ASP A 80 12.71 0.52 9.99
C ASP A 80 13.33 0.94 11.32
N GLU A 81 12.70 1.88 12.04
CA GLU A 81 13.15 2.28 13.38
C GLU A 81 13.09 1.11 14.37
N LEU A 82 12.04 0.26 14.30
CA LEU A 82 11.96 -0.93 15.16
C LEU A 82 13.04 -1.96 14.81
N VAL A 83 13.34 -2.19 13.53
CA VAL A 83 14.43 -3.06 13.08
C VAL A 83 15.77 -2.50 13.57
N TYR A 84 15.98 -1.20 13.44
CA TYR A 84 17.18 -0.53 13.91
C TYR A 84 17.39 -0.67 15.42
N ALA A 85 16.31 -0.55 16.22
CA ALA A 85 16.37 -0.63 17.67
C ALA A 85 16.60 -2.07 18.22
N VAL A 86 16.31 -3.11 17.43
CA VAL A 86 16.38 -4.51 17.89
C VAL A 86 17.77 -5.11 17.62
N LYS A 87 18.54 -5.37 18.68
CA LYS A 87 19.94 -5.89 18.62
C LYS A 87 20.17 -7.14 17.75
N LYS A 88 19.16 -7.98 17.52
CA LYS A 88 19.25 -9.23 16.74
C LYS A 88 18.53 -9.16 15.39
N ALA A 89 17.94 -8.01 15.06
CA ALA A 89 17.28 -7.81 13.79
C ALA A 89 18.32 -7.53 12.69
N ASP A 90 17.96 -7.89 11.46
CA ASP A 90 18.82 -7.69 10.30
C ASP A 90 18.59 -6.27 9.76
N ALA A 91 19.59 -5.39 9.95
CA ALA A 91 19.53 -4.02 9.44
C ALA A 91 19.44 -3.94 7.91
N GLY A 92 19.71 -5.04 7.18
CA GLY A 92 19.48 -5.12 5.73
C GLY A 92 18.01 -5.05 5.30
N PHE A 93 17.06 -5.10 6.24
CA PHE A 93 15.62 -4.92 5.97
C PHE A 93 15.16 -3.46 5.96
N ILE A 94 16.01 -2.54 6.41
CA ILE A 94 15.70 -1.11 6.43
C ILE A 94 15.70 -0.57 4.99
N GLY A 95 14.60 0.05 4.56
CA GLY A 95 14.47 0.65 3.23
C GLY A 95 14.42 -0.32 2.05
N ILE A 96 14.03 -1.58 2.28
CA ILE A 96 13.96 -2.60 1.20
C ILE A 96 12.96 -2.26 0.10
N GLU A 97 11.98 -1.41 0.36
CA GLU A 97 11.00 -0.92 -0.62
C GLU A 97 11.61 -0.06 -1.73
N HIS A 98 12.86 0.39 -1.56
CA HIS A 98 13.61 1.12 -2.57
C HIS A 98 14.52 0.25 -3.43
N LEU A 99 14.60 -1.05 -3.12
CA LEU A 99 15.37 -2.00 -3.91
C LEU A 99 14.70 -2.27 -5.26
N THR A 100 15.51 -2.67 -6.23
CA THR A 100 14.99 -3.21 -7.49
C THR A 100 14.27 -4.54 -7.28
N ASP A 101 13.38 -4.91 -8.20
CA ASP A 101 12.65 -6.18 -8.12
C ASP A 101 13.56 -7.39 -7.94
N LYS A 102 14.74 -7.38 -8.61
CA LYS A 102 15.73 -8.47 -8.52
C LYS A 102 16.39 -8.55 -7.15
N GLU A 103 16.78 -7.40 -6.58
CA GLU A 103 17.36 -7.32 -5.24
C GLU A 103 16.34 -7.73 -4.16
N LEU A 104 15.10 -7.26 -4.31
CA LEU A 104 14.01 -7.61 -3.42
C LEU A 104 13.69 -9.11 -3.48
N GLU A 105 13.71 -9.72 -4.67
CA GLU A 105 13.49 -11.16 -4.84
C GLU A 105 14.52 -12.00 -4.06
N VAL A 106 15.78 -11.57 -4.02
CA VAL A 106 16.83 -12.24 -3.25
C VAL A 106 16.52 -12.22 -1.75
N ILE A 107 16.12 -11.05 -1.22
CA ILE A 107 15.72 -10.93 0.19
C ILE A 107 14.49 -11.79 0.48
N LEU A 108 13.47 -11.75 -0.37
CA LEU A 108 12.23 -12.52 -0.19
C LEU A 108 12.51 -14.03 -0.17
N LYS A 109 13.35 -14.55 -1.07
CA LYS A 109 13.75 -15.96 -1.08
C LYS A 109 14.44 -16.39 0.21
N GLU A 110 15.30 -15.52 0.75
CA GLU A 110 15.98 -15.77 2.01
C GLU A 110 15.00 -15.76 3.20
N VAL A 111 14.03 -14.83 3.23
CA VAL A 111 12.95 -14.81 4.23
C VAL A 111 12.12 -16.09 4.17
N GLU A 112 11.68 -16.48 2.98
CA GLU A 112 10.90 -17.70 2.79
C GLU A 112 11.67 -18.95 3.22
N ARG A 113 12.96 -19.03 2.90
CA ARG A 113 13.83 -20.12 3.33
C ARG A 113 13.87 -20.21 4.86
N ARG A 114 14.08 -19.09 5.54
CA ARG A 114 14.08 -19.02 7.02
C ARG A 114 12.72 -19.44 7.59
N GLY A 115 11.62 -18.99 6.99
CA GLY A 115 10.27 -19.40 7.37
C GLY A 115 10.10 -20.91 7.28
N ARG A 116 10.55 -21.54 6.18
CA ARG A 116 10.54 -23.00 6.02
C ARG A 116 11.37 -23.71 7.08
N ASP A 117 12.58 -23.23 7.37
CA ASP A 117 13.45 -23.83 8.39
C ASP A 117 12.81 -23.78 9.78
N ILE A 118 12.16 -22.66 10.14
CA ILE A 118 11.43 -22.51 11.40
C ILE A 118 10.22 -23.46 11.46
N HIS A 119 9.42 -23.54 10.39
CA HIS A 119 8.28 -24.47 10.32
C HIS A 119 8.72 -25.94 10.37
N ALA A 120 9.94 -26.24 9.92
CA ALA A 120 10.57 -27.56 10.05
C ALA A 120 11.14 -27.83 11.45
N GLY A 121 10.94 -26.93 12.42
CA GLY A 121 11.35 -27.09 13.81
C GLY A 121 12.76 -26.59 14.12
N GLN A 122 13.43 -25.91 13.18
CA GLN A 122 14.72 -25.30 13.47
C GLN A 122 14.54 -24.03 14.31
N PRO A 123 15.43 -23.76 15.29
CA PRO A 123 15.35 -22.55 16.09
C PRO A 123 15.63 -21.32 15.23
N ALA A 124 14.88 -20.24 15.45
CA ALA A 124 15.13 -18.96 14.80
C ALA A 124 16.55 -18.47 15.15
N ARG A 125 17.42 -18.39 14.13
CA ARG A 125 18.80 -17.91 14.29
C ARG A 125 18.86 -16.40 14.10
N ALA A 126 19.57 -15.72 15.00
CA ALA A 126 19.83 -14.29 14.85
C ALA A 126 20.64 -14.05 13.58
N VAL A 127 20.20 -13.08 12.78
CA VAL A 127 20.86 -12.74 11.53
C VAL A 127 21.99 -11.78 11.84
N ARG A 128 23.21 -12.12 11.41
CA ARG A 128 24.33 -11.18 11.48
C ARG A 128 24.13 -10.19 10.33
N GLY A 129 23.66 -8.99 10.64
CA GLY A 129 23.35 -7.95 9.64
C GLY A 129 24.46 -7.84 8.61
N ARG A 130 24.13 -8.11 7.34
CA ARG A 130 25.09 -8.02 6.23
C ARG A 130 25.01 -6.59 5.70
N PRO A 131 26.14 -5.87 5.52
CA PRO A 131 26.11 -4.52 4.94
C PRO A 131 25.54 -4.58 3.52
N ALA A 132 24.68 -3.62 3.16
CA ALA A 132 24.02 -3.56 1.85
C ALA A 132 25.00 -3.63 0.67
N SER A 133 26.21 -3.09 0.83
CA SER A 133 27.27 -3.06 -0.20
C SER A 133 27.75 -4.43 -0.68
N ARG A 134 27.44 -5.53 0.03
CA ARG A 134 27.79 -6.90 -0.39
C ARG A 134 26.70 -7.57 -1.25
N MET A 135 25.47 -7.04 -1.26
CA MET A 135 24.41 -7.58 -2.14
C MET A 135 24.71 -7.28 -3.61
N ASP A 136 25.26 -6.09 -3.89
CA ASP A 136 25.72 -5.70 -5.24
C ASP A 136 26.81 -6.65 -5.77
N GLU A 137 27.72 -7.12 -4.90
CA GLU A 137 28.76 -8.08 -5.25
C GLU A 137 28.18 -9.46 -5.59
N ASP A 138 27.24 -9.97 -4.79
CA ASP A 138 26.59 -11.27 -5.06
C ASP A 138 25.76 -11.24 -6.36
N LEU A 139 25.05 -10.13 -6.64
CA LEU A 139 24.30 -9.93 -7.89
C LEU A 139 25.21 -9.80 -9.12
N ALA A 140 26.35 -9.13 -8.97
CA ALA A 140 27.37 -9.04 -10.03
C ALA A 140 28.02 -10.40 -10.32
N VAL A 141 28.28 -11.21 -9.28
CA VAL A 141 28.85 -12.56 -9.40
C VAL A 141 27.84 -13.52 -10.04
N GLU A 142 26.58 -13.48 -9.64
CA GLU A 142 25.53 -14.35 -10.19
C GLU A 142 25.22 -13.99 -11.66
N GLY A 143 25.21 -12.70 -12.00
CA GLY A 143 25.12 -12.22 -13.38
C GLY A 143 26.31 -12.59 -14.26
N SER A 144 27.53 -12.56 -13.72
CA SER A 144 28.75 -12.98 -14.44
C SER A 144 28.80 -14.50 -14.67
N THR A 145 28.31 -15.28 -13.71
CA THR A 145 28.27 -16.75 -13.81
C THR A 145 27.24 -17.22 -14.84
N LYS A 146 26.10 -16.51 -14.96
CA LYS A 146 25.06 -16.83 -15.96
C LYS A 146 25.42 -16.43 -17.39
N ASN A 147 26.37 -15.50 -17.57
CA ASN A 147 26.80 -15.01 -18.89
C ASN A 147 28.06 -15.72 -19.42
N ARG A 148 28.55 -16.75 -18.71
CA ARG A 148 29.76 -17.52 -19.05
C ARG A 148 29.46 -18.96 -19.48
N VAL A 149 28.19 -19.27 -19.78
CA VAL A 149 27.73 -20.56 -20.32
C VAL A 149 27.09 -20.32 -21.69
#